data_AF-A0A223NV02-F1
#
_entry.id   AF-A0A223NV02-F1
#
_cell.length_a   1.000
_cell.length_b   1.000
_cell.length_c   1.000
_cell.angle_alpha   90.00
_cell.angle_beta   90.00
_cell.angle_gamma   90.00
#
_symmetry.space_group_name_H-M   'P 1'
#
loop_
_entity.id
_entity.type
_entity.pdbx_description
1 polymer ?
#
loop_
_entity_poly.entity_id
_entity_poly.type
_entity_poly.pdbx_seq_one_letter_code
_entity_poly.pdbx_strand_id
1 'polypeptide(L)'
;MINPLQISLVQTDGTERKIIIEPVLEKNEKGLHPNGTYKIYKDSFGDESALFTEPLETTITNNVLPDDDNPDYLGKIVFDDQSAWIYTGDLLSPEEQTQAAGFIAKA
;
A
#
# COMPACT_ATOMS: atom_id res chain seq x y z
N MET A 1 -15.92 5.97 3.26
CA MET A 1 -15.15 4.96 2.50
C MET A 1 -13.70 5.37 2.63
N ILE A 2 -12.83 4.48 3.10
CA ILE A 2 -11.39 4.74 3.14
C ILE A 2 -10.84 4.11 1.86
N ASN A 3 -10.40 4.95 0.93
CA ASN A 3 -9.92 4.51 -0.37
C ASN A 3 -8.40 4.35 -0.33
N PRO A 4 -7.83 3.40 -1.10
CA PRO A 4 -6.39 3.31 -1.26
C PRO A 4 -5.85 4.59 -1.90
N LEU A 5 -4.66 5.01 -1.49
CA LEU A 5 -3.99 6.20 -2.02
C LEU A 5 -2.99 5.78 -3.11
N GLN A 6 -3.17 6.26 -4.33
CA GLN A 6 -2.18 6.12 -5.39
C GLN A 6 -1.32 7.37 -5.46
N ILE A 7 -0.01 7.23 -5.32
CA ILE A 7 0.95 8.33 -5.30
C ILE A 7 2.19 8.02 -6.13
N SER A 8 2.92 9.06 -6.54
CA SER A 8 4.24 8.95 -7.15
C SER A 8 5.31 9.32 -6.13
N LEU A 9 6.30 8.45 -5.95
CA LEU A 9 7.52 8.73 -5.20
C LEU A 9 8.62 9.13 -6.16
N VAL A 10 9.39 10.17 -5.81
CA VAL A 10 10.57 10.56 -6.57
C VAL A 10 11.76 9.76 -6.05
N GLN A 11 12.43 9.03 -6.96
CA GLN A 11 13.61 8.24 -6.66
C GLN A 11 14.89 9.08 -6.74
N THR A 12 16.00 8.54 -6.23
CA THR A 12 17.32 9.21 -6.23
C THR A 12 17.85 9.53 -7.63
N ASP A 13 17.48 8.75 -8.63
CA ASP A 13 17.82 8.96 -10.05
C ASP A 13 16.95 10.04 -10.72
N GLY A 14 15.97 10.60 -9.99
CA GLY A 14 15.00 11.57 -10.50
C GLY A 14 13.82 10.94 -11.26
N THR A 15 13.79 9.61 -11.38
CA THR A 15 12.66 8.85 -11.90
C THR A 15 11.51 8.80 -10.89
N GLU A 16 10.28 8.63 -11.40
CA GLU A 16 9.09 8.49 -10.55
C GLU A 16 8.69 7.02 -10.44
N ARG A 17 8.47 6.55 -9.22
CA ARG A 17 7.89 5.25 -8.92
C ARG A 17 6.45 5.47 -8.45
N LYS A 18 5.50 4.93 -9.20
CA LYS A 18 4.10 4.92 -8.77
C LYS A 18 3.87 3.78 -7.76
N ILE A 19 3.15 4.09 -6.70
CA ILE A 19 2.80 3.14 -5.64
C ILE A 19 1.33 3.29 -5.24
N ILE A 20 0.79 2.24 -4.66
CA ILE A 20 -0.53 2.19 -4.04
C ILE A 20 -0.33 1.98 -2.54
N ILE A 21 -1.01 2.77 -1.72
CA ILE A 21 -1.00 2.66 -0.27
C ILE A 21 -2.40 2.24 0.20
N GLU A 22 -2.49 1.06 0.78
CA GLU A 22 -3.74 0.50 1.29
C GLU A 22 -3.76 0.52 2.82
N PRO A 23 -4.71 1.25 3.45
CA PRO A 23 -4.88 1.21 4.89
C PRO A 23 -5.45 -0.12 5.33
N VAL A 24 -4.82 -0.74 6.32
CA VAL A 24 -5.34 -1.94 6.98
C VAL A 24 -6.48 -1.51 7.91
N LEU A 25 -7.64 -2.08 7.65
CA LEU A 25 -8.84 -1.81 8.42
C LEU A 25 -9.03 -2.91 9.47
N GLU A 26 -9.20 -2.50 10.71
CA GLU A 26 -9.61 -3.36 11.80
C GLU A 26 -11.10 -3.19 12.08
N LYS A 27 -11.78 -4.30 12.36
CA LYS A 27 -13.20 -4.29 12.73
C LYS A 27 -13.34 -4.11 14.23
N ASN A 28 -14.00 -3.04 14.65
CA ASN A 28 -14.43 -2.82 16.03
C ASN A 28 -15.96 -2.76 16.13
N GLU A 29 -16.49 -2.50 17.34
CA GLU A 29 -17.94 -2.40 17.61
C GLU A 29 -18.66 -1.33 16.78
N LYS A 30 -17.92 -0.36 16.22
CA LYS A 30 -18.44 0.76 15.43
C LYS A 30 -18.25 0.59 13.92
N GLY A 31 -17.57 -0.47 13.47
CA GLY A 31 -17.36 -0.78 12.05
C GLY A 31 -15.90 -1.03 11.71
N LEU A 32 -15.54 -0.76 10.44
CA LEU A 32 -14.16 -0.86 9.96
C LEU A 32 -13.44 0.48 10.17
N HIS A 33 -12.32 0.45 10.89
CA HIS A 33 -11.51 1.61 11.21
C HIS A 33 -10.04 1.37 10.83
N PRO A 34 -9.31 2.38 10.36
CA PRO A 34 -7.90 2.23 10.08
C PRO A 34 -7.15 1.99 11.39
N ASN A 35 -6.28 0.98 11.43
CA ASN A 35 -5.52 0.62 12.62
C ASN A 35 -4.11 1.25 12.66
N GLY A 36 -3.87 2.27 11.84
CA GLY A 36 -2.56 2.90 11.69
C GLY A 36 -1.56 2.11 10.84
N THR A 37 -1.89 0.91 10.35
CA THR A 37 -1.04 0.16 9.42
C THR A 37 -1.45 0.45 7.98
N TYR A 38 -0.46 0.71 7.14
CA TYR A 38 -0.61 1.01 5.72
C TYR A 38 0.32 0.12 4.93
N LYS A 39 -0.23 -0.71 4.05
CA LYS A 39 0.55 -1.55 3.15
C LYS A 39 0.87 -0.79 1.88
N ILE A 40 2.06 -0.99 1.34
CA ILE A 40 2.55 -0.28 0.16
C ILE A 40 2.81 -1.30 -0.94
N TYR A 41 2.25 -1.03 -2.10
CA TYR A 41 2.37 -1.86 -3.30
C TYR A 41 2.91 -1.05 -4.46
N LYS A 42 3.62 -1.68 -5.38
CA LYS A 42 3.99 -1.11 -6.67
C LYS A 42 2.73 -0.91 -7.49
N ASP A 43 2.60 0.26 -8.10
CA ASP A 43 1.54 0.52 -9.06
C ASP A 43 1.97 -0.07 -10.42
N SER A 44 1.62 -1.33 -10.65
CA SER A 44 1.88 -2.03 -11.91
C SER A 44 0.78 -1.78 -12.97
N PHE A 45 -0.17 -0.88 -12.71
CA PHE A 45 -1.27 -0.53 -13.63
C PHE A 45 -0.84 0.25 -14.89
N GLY A 46 0.45 0.56 -15.05
CA GLY A 46 0.99 1.23 -16.23
C GLY A 46 1.38 0.32 -17.39
N ASP A 47 1.33 -1.01 -17.22
CA ASP A 47 1.59 -1.97 -18.30
C ASP A 47 0.26 -2.45 -18.87
N GLU A 48 -0.23 -1.77 -19.91
CA GLU A 48 -1.46 -2.11 -20.65
C GLU A 48 -1.30 -3.41 -21.46
N SER A 49 -0.79 -4.47 -20.86
CA SER A 49 -0.74 -5.79 -21.47
C SER A 49 -1.16 -6.88 -20.49
N ALA A 50 -2.42 -7.22 -20.68
CA ALA A 50 -2.96 -8.57 -20.66
C ALA A 50 -3.70 -9.03 -19.39
N LEU A 51 -5.01 -8.80 -19.48
CA LEU A 51 -6.02 -9.87 -19.45
C LEU A 51 -6.28 -10.53 -18.09
N PHE A 52 -7.23 -9.96 -17.32
CA PHE A 52 -8.43 -10.73 -16.95
C PHE A 52 -9.65 -9.82 -17.01
N THR A 53 -10.26 -9.84 -18.20
CA THR A 53 -11.67 -9.49 -18.40
C THR A 53 -12.48 -10.70 -17.94
N GLU A 54 -12.70 -10.82 -16.63
CA GLU A 54 -13.72 -11.73 -16.12
C GLU A 54 -14.61 -10.97 -15.12
N PRO A 55 -15.94 -11.11 -15.23
CA PRO A 55 -16.88 -10.41 -14.36
C PRO A 55 -16.65 -10.85 -12.91
N LEU A 56 -16.98 -9.97 -11.95
CA LEU A 56 -16.96 -10.25 -10.52
C LEU A 56 -17.75 -11.53 -10.20
N GLU A 57 -17.09 -12.69 -10.22
CA GLU A 57 -17.59 -13.90 -9.60
C GLU A 57 -17.08 -13.96 -8.17
N THR A 58 -18.06 -13.91 -7.27
CA THR A 58 -17.95 -14.04 -5.84
C THR A 58 -17.47 -15.45 -5.51
N THR A 59 -16.16 -15.67 -5.55
CA THR A 59 -15.54 -16.83 -4.92
C THR A 59 -14.43 -16.35 -4.02
N ILE A 60 -14.75 -16.23 -2.74
CA ILE A 60 -13.77 -16.17 -1.65
C ILE A 60 -13.04 -17.52 -1.66
N THR A 61 -12.06 -17.64 -2.56
CA THR A 61 -11.06 -18.70 -2.50
C THR A 61 -9.82 -18.03 -1.96
N ASN A 62 -9.39 -18.51 -0.79
CA ASN A 62 -8.24 -18.06 -0.02
C ASN A 62 -6.93 -18.11 -0.84
N ASN A 63 -6.76 -17.21 -1.80
CA ASN A 63 -5.50 -16.96 -2.47
C ASN A 63 -4.97 -15.61 -2.00
N VAL A 64 -4.96 -15.42 -0.68
CA VAL A 64 -4.13 -14.41 -0.03
C VAL A 64 -2.71 -14.94 -0.20
N LEU A 65 -2.06 -14.59 -1.32
CA LEU A 65 -0.60 -14.64 -1.37
C LEU A 65 -0.13 -13.88 -0.13
N PRO A 66 0.72 -14.48 0.73
CA PRO A 66 1.36 -13.75 1.80
C PRO A 66 1.96 -12.46 1.22
N ASP A 67 1.91 -11.37 1.97
CA ASP A 67 2.45 -10.10 1.46
C ASP A 67 3.93 -10.27 1.02
N ASP A 68 4.69 -11.13 1.70
CA ASP A 68 6.06 -11.53 1.33
C ASP A 68 6.20 -12.25 -0.03
N ASP A 69 5.16 -12.96 -0.47
CA ASP A 69 5.14 -13.66 -1.76
C ASP A 69 4.54 -12.81 -2.89
N ASN A 70 4.07 -11.59 -2.57
CA ASN A 70 3.57 -10.65 -3.56
C ASN A 70 4.74 -9.83 -4.13
N PRO A 71 5.10 -9.98 -5.42
CA PRO A 71 6.20 -9.23 -6.04
C PRO A 71 5.94 -7.72 -6.11
N ASP A 72 4.68 -7.29 -6.00
CA ASP A 72 4.31 -5.89 -5.93
C ASP A 72 4.33 -5.35 -4.50
N TYR A 73 4.44 -6.17 -3.45
CA TYR A 73 4.50 -5.69 -2.07
C TYR A 73 5.86 -5.06 -1.79
N LEU A 74 5.84 -3.75 -1.52
CA LEU A 74 7.04 -2.98 -1.24
C LEU A 74 7.36 -2.98 0.26
N GLY A 75 6.34 -3.06 1.09
CA GLY A 75 6.46 -3.08 2.55
C GLY A 75 5.22 -2.50 3.23
N LYS A 76 5.34 -2.19 4.51
CA LYS A 76 4.28 -1.53 5.28
C LYS A 76 4.81 -0.42 6.17
N ILE A 77 3.99 0.59 6.38
CA ILE A 77 4.21 1.65 7.37
C ILE A 77 3.19 1.47 8.49
N VAL A 78 3.66 1.50 9.74
CA VAL A 78 2.82 1.51 10.93
C VAL A 78 2.96 2.86 11.62
N PHE A 79 1.87 3.60 11.75
CA PHE A 79 1.79 4.79 12.59
C PHE A 79 1.42 4.39 14.01
N ASP A 80 2.26 4.81 14.95
CA ASP A 80 1.99 4.72 16.38
C ASP A 80 1.05 5.86 16.83
N ASP A 81 0.36 5.69 17.96
CA ASP A 81 -0.48 6.72 18.60
C ASP A 81 0.25 8.06 18.80
N GLN A 82 1.59 8.05 18.85
CA GLN A 82 2.42 9.25 18.97
C GLN A 82 2.79 9.93 17.64
N SER A 83 2.17 9.54 16.52
CA SER A 83 2.52 10.01 15.15
C SER A 83 3.95 9.66 14.70
N ALA A 84 4.62 8.75 15.42
CA ALA A 84 5.84 8.12 14.94
C ALA A 84 5.47 7.02 13.94
N TRP A 85 6.21 6.92 12.83
CA TRP A 85 5.97 5.88 11.82
C TRP A 85 7.17 4.94 11.74
N ILE A 86 6.89 3.66 11.56
CA ILE A 86 7.90 2.61 11.37
C ILE A 86 7.63 1.94 10.03
N TYR A 87 8.64 1.94 9.16
CA TYR A 87 8.60 1.18 7.92
C TYR A 87 9.16 -0.23 8.14
N THR A 88 8.51 -1.24 7.58
CA THR A 88 8.96 -2.63 7.53
C THR A 88 8.95 -3.10 6.07
N GLY A 89 10.14 -3.33 5.52
CA GLY A 89 10.38 -3.79 4.15
C GLY A 89 11.78 -3.36 3.69
N ASP A 90 12.21 -3.87 2.53
CA ASP A 90 13.57 -3.66 2.04
C ASP A 90 13.64 -2.94 0.68
N LEU A 91 12.48 -2.70 0.04
CA LEU A 91 12.41 -2.24 -1.36
C LEU A 91 12.28 -0.72 -1.54
N LEU A 92 11.97 0.04 -0.47
CA LEU A 92 11.90 1.50 -0.48
C LEU A 92 13.16 2.10 0.15
N SER A 93 13.74 3.08 -0.52
CA SER A 93 14.83 3.90 0.01
C SER A 93 14.35 4.80 1.16
N PRO A 94 15.23 5.27 2.06
CA PRO A 94 14.84 6.15 3.17
C PRO A 94 14.07 7.42 2.73
N GLU A 95 14.42 7.97 1.57
CA GLU A 95 13.75 9.13 0.96
C GLU A 95 12.33 8.78 0.47
N GLU A 96 12.17 7.60 -0.14
CA GLU A 96 10.87 7.07 -0.59
C GLU A 96 9.96 6.77 0.61
N GLN A 97 10.50 6.20 1.69
CA GLN A 97 9.78 5.95 2.94
C GLN A 97 9.26 7.25 3.56
N THR A 98 10.10 8.29 3.62
CA THR A 98 9.74 9.59 4.17
C THR A 98 8.65 10.27 3.33
N GLN A 99 8.74 10.19 2.00
CA GLN A 99 7.69 10.68 1.11
C GLN A 99 6.37 9.95 1.36
N ALA A 100 6.37 8.61 1.37
CA ALA A 100 5.18 7.79 1.59
C ALA A 100 4.51 8.11 2.94
N ALA A 101 5.28 8.16 4.02
CA ALA A 101 4.78 8.55 5.34
C ALA A 101 4.19 9.97 5.33
N GLY A 102 4.85 10.90 4.62
CA GLY A 102 4.37 12.27 4.47
C GLY A 102 3.05 12.40 3.72
N PHE A 103 2.78 11.52 2.75
CA PHE A 103 1.48 11.45 2.07
C PHE A 103 0.40 10.87 2.98
N ILE A 104 0.71 9.80 3.72
CA ILE A 104 -0.23 9.17 4.66
C ILE A 104 -0.63 10.15 5.77
N ALA A 105 0.33 10.90 6.34
CA ALA A 105 0.05 11.87 7.40
C ALA A 105 -0.79 13.08 6.95
N LYS A 106 -0.92 13.31 5.63
CA LYS A 106 -1.70 14.42 5.05
C LYS A 106 -3.06 13.98 4.49
N ALA A 107 -3.31 12.67 4.43
CA ALA A 107 -4.53 12.07 3.87
C ALA A 107 -5.70 12.12 4.87
#